data_AF-A0A810PQH1-F1
#
_entry.id   AF-A0A810PQH1-F1
#
_cell.length_a   1.000
_cell.length_b   1.000
_cell.length_c   1.000
_cell.angle_alpha   90.00
_cell.angle_beta   90.00
_cell.angle_gamma   90.00
#
_symmetry.space_group_name_H-M   'P 1'
#
loop_
_entity.id
_entity.type
_entity.pdbx_description
1 polymer ?
#
loop_
_entity_poly.entity_id
_entity_poly.type
_entity_poly.pdbx_seq_one_letter_code
_entity_poly.pdbx_strand_id
1 'polypeptide(L)'
;MKKCGYCGKEVKGELDFCSDGCEKSYKDENEKDERRIKYFAGGIVLGLLVIAVSAFTKSVFMVGIGVIIMGIVVFLLPFTTPETIAFLGYKRAKTAGRIAGIVLIAVGIWVGLI
;
A
#
# COMPACT_ATOMS: atom_id res chain seq x y z
N MET A 1 11.74 -6.40 -23.52
CA MET A 1 12.59 -6.98 -22.46
C MET A 1 11.74 -7.13 -21.21
N LYS A 2 11.61 -8.34 -20.65
CA LYS A 2 10.82 -8.57 -19.43
C LYS A 2 11.61 -8.11 -18.19
N LYS A 3 10.91 -7.65 -17.15
CA LYS A 3 11.50 -7.28 -15.86
C LYS A 3 11.11 -8.33 -14.81
N CYS A 4 12.00 -8.55 -13.84
CA CYS A 4 11.81 -9.46 -12.73
C CYS A 4 10.66 -8.98 -11.84
N GLY A 5 9.68 -9.83 -11.58
CA GLY A 5 8.50 -9.51 -10.79
C GLY A 5 8.80 -9.06 -9.35
N TYR A 6 9.95 -9.47 -8.78
CA TYR A 6 10.35 -9.08 -7.43
C TYR A 6 11.24 -7.83 -7.38
N CYS A 7 12.40 -7.87 -8.04
CA CYS A 7 13.44 -6.84 -7.90
C CYS A 7 13.41 -5.76 -8.99
N GLY A 8 12.67 -5.98 -10.09
CA GLY A 8 12.56 -5.04 -11.21
C GLY A 8 13.77 -4.98 -12.15
N LYS A 9 14.74 -5.90 -12.02
CA LYS A 9 15.87 -6.02 -12.97
C LYS A 9 15.41 -6.62 -14.29
N GLU A 10 16.07 -6.29 -15.39
CA GLU A 10 15.81 -6.90 -16.70
C GLU A 10 16.19 -8.38 -16.69
N VAL A 11 15.32 -9.22 -17.26
CA VAL A 11 15.50 -10.67 -17.34
C VAL A 11 15.61 -11.06 -18.81
N LYS A 12 16.54 -11.98 -19.11
CA LYS A 12 16.73 -12.51 -20.46
C LYS A 12 15.67 -13.59 -20.73
N GLY A 13 14.93 -13.46 -21.82
CA GLY A 13 13.95 -14.45 -22.27
C GLY A 13 12.59 -14.34 -21.60
N GLU A 14 11.91 -15.47 -21.43
CA GLU A 14 10.52 -15.55 -20.95
C GLU A 14 10.38 -15.61 -19.42
N LEU A 15 11.51 -15.74 -18.70
CA LEU A 15 11.58 -15.89 -17.25
C LEU A 15 10.99 -14.69 -16.49
N ASP A 16 10.07 -14.94 -15.55
CA ASP A 16 9.44 -13.93 -14.69
C ASP A 16 10.32 -13.47 -13.52
N PHE A 17 11.35 -14.25 -13.16
CA PHE A 17 12.27 -13.93 -12.06
C PHE A 17 13.74 -14.04 -12.49
N CYS A 18 14.60 -13.18 -11.92
CA CYS A 18 16.04 -13.18 -12.23
C CYS A 18 16.85 -14.24 -11.47
N SER A 19 16.25 -14.87 -10.45
CA SER A 19 16.87 -15.95 -9.65
C SER A 19 15.81 -16.66 -8.81
N ASP A 20 16.07 -17.92 -8.44
CA ASP A 20 15.23 -18.68 -7.48
C ASP A 20 15.05 -17.97 -6.15
N GLY A 21 16.05 -17.20 -5.71
CA GLY A 21 15.96 -16.36 -4.52
C GLY A 21 14.88 -15.28 -4.64
N CYS A 22 14.74 -14.65 -5.80
CA CYS A 22 13.68 -13.66 -6.04
C CYS A 22 12.30 -14.31 -6.10
N GLU A 23 12.18 -15.50 -6.69
CA GLU A 23 10.92 -16.24 -6.70
C GLU A 23 10.50 -16.63 -5.28
N LYS A 24 11.43 -17.17 -4.47
CA LYS A 24 11.14 -17.59 -3.10
C LYS A 24 10.75 -16.42 -2.21
N SER A 25 11.46 -15.29 -2.29
CA SER A 25 11.11 -14.07 -1.54
C SER A 25 9.78 -13.49 -2.00
N TYR A 26 9.49 -13.51 -3.30
CA TYR A 26 8.19 -13.08 -3.81
C TYR A 26 7.05 -13.95 -3.26
N LYS A 27 7.18 -15.27 -3.31
CA LYS A 27 6.16 -16.19 -2.76
C LYS A 27 5.94 -16.00 -1.26
N ASP A 28 7.01 -15.90 -0.46
CA ASP A 28 6.91 -15.70 1.00
C ASP A 28 6.27 -14.35 1.36
N GLU A 29 6.65 -13.27 0.68
CA GLU A 29 6.05 -11.95 0.93
C GLU A 29 4.61 -11.87 0.42
N ASN A 30 4.31 -12.48 -0.73
CA ASN A 30 2.97 -12.51 -1.31
C ASN A 30 2.00 -13.32 -0.44
N GLU A 31 2.41 -14.46 0.10
CA GLU A 31 1.57 -15.27 1.01
C GLU A 31 1.26 -14.51 2.32
N LYS A 32 2.26 -13.79 2.86
CA LYS A 32 2.06 -12.92 4.03
C LYS A 32 1.12 -11.76 3.74
N ASP A 33 1.26 -11.14 2.57
CA ASP A 33 0.38 -10.06 2.13
C ASP A 33 -1.04 -10.57 1.89
N GLU A 34 -1.23 -11.74 1.28
CA GLU A 34 -2.57 -12.34 1.10
C GLU A 34 -3.29 -12.55 2.44
N ARG A 35 -2.58 -13.02 3.47
CA ARG A 35 -3.16 -13.13 4.81
C ARG A 35 -3.52 -11.76 5.41
N ARG A 36 -2.72 -10.74 5.09
CA ARG A 36 -2.89 -9.37 5.59
C ARG A 36 -3.92 -8.55 4.81
N ILE A 37 -4.32 -8.97 3.60
CA ILE A 37 -5.28 -8.24 2.74
C ILE A 37 -6.63 -8.05 3.42
N LYS A 38 -7.05 -9.02 4.26
CA LYS A 38 -8.27 -8.94 5.06
C LYS A 38 -8.22 -7.78 6.08
N TYR A 39 -7.06 -7.57 6.70
CA TYR A 39 -6.85 -6.45 7.61
C TYR A 39 -6.78 -5.12 6.87
N PHE A 40 -6.26 -5.10 5.65
CA PHE A 40 -6.29 -3.90 4.80
C PHE A 40 -7.71 -3.51 4.44
N ALA A 41 -8.53 -4.46 3.96
CA ALA A 41 -9.93 -4.21 3.67
C ALA A 41 -10.69 -3.70 4.92
N GLY A 42 -10.46 -4.33 6.08
CA GLY A 42 -11.01 -3.87 7.35
C GLY A 42 -10.57 -2.44 7.72
N GLY A 43 -9.30 -2.11 7.54
CA GLY A 43 -8.75 -0.77 7.77
C GLY A 43 -9.34 0.30 6.85
N ILE A 44 -9.54 -0.03 5.57
CA ILE A 44 -10.19 0.85 4.59
C ILE A 44 -11.65 1.11 4.98
N VAL A 45 -12.40 0.06 5.34
CA VAL A 45 -13.79 0.20 5.81
C VAL A 45 -13.85 1.07 7.07
N LEU A 46 -12.94 0.86 8.03
CA LEU A 46 -12.87 1.63 9.26
C LEU A 46 -12.55 3.11 9.00
N GLY A 47 -11.58 3.40 8.14
CA GLY A 47 -11.25 4.77 7.74
C GLY A 47 -12.42 5.48 7.05
N LEU A 48 -13.12 4.79 6.14
CA LEU A 48 -14.33 5.32 5.49
C LEU A 48 -15.46 5.58 6.49
N LEU A 49 -15.67 4.71 7.49
CA LEU A 49 -16.66 4.92 8.54
C LEU A 49 -16.36 6.18 9.36
N VAL A 50 -15.10 6.40 9.74
CA VAL A 50 -14.69 7.62 10.47
C VAL A 50 -14.95 8.87 9.63
N ILE A 51 -14.61 8.85 8.35
CA ILE A 51 -14.89 9.96 7.43
C ILE A 51 -16.41 10.17 7.29
N ALA A 52 -17.21 9.11 7.17
CA ALA A 52 -18.66 9.24 7.09
C ALA A 52 -19.25 9.89 8.36
N VAL A 53 -18.81 9.47 9.55
CA VAL A 53 -19.24 10.08 10.83
C VAL A 53 -18.79 11.54 10.93
N SER A 54 -17.61 11.87 10.40
CA SER A 54 -17.12 13.26 10.39
C SER A 54 -18.04 14.21 9.59
N ALA A 55 -18.71 13.72 8.53
CA ALA A 55 -19.67 14.50 7.76
C ALA A 55 -20.92 14.87 8.58
N PHE A 56 -21.38 13.98 9.48
CA PHE A 56 -22.50 14.26 10.38
C PHE A 56 -22.13 15.25 11.49
N THR A 57 -20.90 15.17 11.99
CA THR A 57 -20.43 16.03 13.10
C THR A 57 -19.86 17.38 12.62
N LYS A 58 -19.67 17.56 11.31
CA LYS A 58 -19.03 18.74 10.69
C LYS A 58 -17.66 19.08 11.28
N SER A 59 -16.98 18.09 11.87
CA SER A 59 -15.71 18.30 12.55
C SER A 59 -14.54 17.97 11.61
N VAL A 60 -13.83 19.01 11.16
CA VAL A 60 -12.64 18.88 10.29
C VAL A 60 -11.54 18.06 10.97
N PHE A 61 -11.47 18.14 12.30
CA PHE A 61 -10.58 17.30 13.12
C PHE A 61 -10.83 15.78 12.95
N MET A 62 -12.10 15.33 12.91
CA MET A 62 -12.39 13.90 12.66
C MET A 62 -12.07 13.49 11.22
N VAL A 63 -12.21 14.41 10.25
CA VAL A 63 -11.76 14.15 8.87
C VAL A 63 -10.26 13.85 8.87
N GLY A 64 -9.47 14.69 9.55
CA GLY A 64 -8.03 14.48 9.71
C GLY A 64 -7.69 13.12 10.32
N ILE A 65 -8.40 12.70 11.39
CA ILE A 65 -8.23 11.38 12.00
C ILE A 65 -8.53 10.25 11.01
N GLY A 66 -9.62 10.36 10.25
CA GLY A 66 -9.97 9.38 9.21
C GLY A 66 -8.89 9.23 8.15
N VAL A 67 -8.32 10.35 7.70
CA VAL A 67 -7.21 10.39 6.72
C VAL A 67 -5.93 9.78 7.30
N ILE A 68 -5.60 10.05 8.58
CA ILE A 68 -4.44 9.45 9.26
C ILE A 68 -4.61 7.93 9.36
N ILE A 69 -5.79 7.44 9.76
CA ILE A 69 -6.07 6.00 9.83
C ILE A 69 -5.85 5.35 8.46
N MET A 70 -6.38 5.95 7.39
CA MET A 70 -6.17 5.48 6.03
C MET A 70 -4.68 5.48 5.64
N GLY A 71 -3.93 6.52 6.00
CA GLY A 71 -2.49 6.61 5.77
C GLY A 71 -1.69 5.52 6.50
N ILE A 72 -2.05 5.21 7.76
CA ILE A 72 -1.45 4.12 8.53
C ILE A 72 -1.74 2.76 7.88
N VAL A 73 -2.98 2.54 7.43
CA VAL A 73 -3.38 1.31 6.75
C VAL A 73 -2.56 1.11 5.47
N VAL A 74 -2.41 2.14 4.64
CA VAL A 74 -1.59 2.10 3.42
C VAL A 74 -0.10 1.95 3.72
N PHE A 75 0.40 2.57 4.80
CA PHE A 75 1.80 2.46 5.21
C PHE A 75 2.17 1.03 5.67
N LEU A 76 1.33 0.45 6.54
CA LEU A 76 1.55 -0.90 7.06
C LEU A 76 1.32 -1.97 5.99
N LEU A 77 0.33 -1.73 5.12
CA LEU A 77 -0.12 -2.66 4.10
C LEU A 77 -0.16 -1.96 2.74
N PRO A 78 1.02 -1.72 2.12
CA PRO A 78 1.15 -1.08 0.81
C PRO A 78 0.74 -2.05 -0.30
N PHE A 79 -0.56 -2.34 -0.40
CA PHE A 79 -1.14 -3.08 -1.51
C PHE A 79 -1.16 -2.19 -2.75
N THR A 80 -0.06 -2.22 -3.50
CA THR A 80 0.00 -1.60 -4.82
C THR A 80 -0.71 -2.48 -5.84
N THR A 81 -1.40 -1.85 -6.80
CA THR A 81 -2.08 -2.56 -7.89
C THR A 81 -1.11 -3.46 -8.67
N PRO A 82 -1.58 -4.61 -9.18
CA PRO A 82 -0.74 -5.55 -9.95
C PRO A 82 -0.10 -4.89 -11.17
N GLU A 83 -0.76 -3.88 -11.75
CA GLU A 83 -0.25 -3.04 -12.84
C GLU A 83 1.03 -2.28 -12.41
N THR A 84 1.02 -1.68 -11.22
CA THR A 84 2.18 -0.97 -10.64
C THR A 84 3.32 -1.95 -10.33
N ILE A 85 2.98 -3.14 -9.81
CA ILE A 85 3.95 -4.20 -9.51
C ILE A 85 4.62 -4.71 -10.79
N ALA A 86 3.86 -4.88 -11.88
CA ALA A 86 4.40 -5.29 -13.17
C ALA A 86 5.35 -4.25 -13.77
N PHE A 87 5.10 -2.95 -13.54
CA PHE A 87 5.92 -1.88 -14.11
C PHE A 87 7.19 -1.57 -13.30
N LEU A 88 7.08 -1.54 -11.97
CA LEU A 88 8.15 -1.14 -11.04
C LEU A 88 8.88 -2.32 -10.39
N GLY A 89 8.26 -3.50 -10.37
CA GLY A 89 8.69 -4.64 -9.56
C GLY A 89 8.15 -4.55 -8.13
N TYR A 90 7.83 -5.70 -7.53
CA TYR A 90 7.16 -5.84 -6.23
C TYR A 90 7.87 -5.07 -5.11
N LYS A 91 9.21 -5.16 -5.01
CA LYS A 91 9.97 -4.46 -3.97
C LYS A 91 9.87 -2.93 -4.06
N ARG A 92 9.94 -2.38 -5.28
CA ARG A 92 9.86 -0.92 -5.50
C ARG A 92 8.44 -0.42 -5.34
N ALA A 93 7.46 -1.18 -5.83
CA ALA A 93 6.04 -0.86 -5.66
C ALA A 93 5.67 -0.79 -4.16
N LYS A 94 6.09 -1.78 -3.36
CA LYS A 94 5.88 -1.77 -1.90
C LYS A 94 6.49 -0.56 -1.21
N THR A 95 7.67 -0.14 -1.65
CA THR A 95 8.36 1.06 -1.14
C THR A 95 7.58 2.34 -1.50
N ALA A 96 7.11 2.44 -2.74
CA ALA A 96 6.28 3.57 -3.17
C ALA A 96 4.97 3.66 -2.37
N GLY A 97 4.31 2.52 -2.11
CA GLY A 97 3.11 2.48 -1.27
C GLY A 97 3.36 2.97 0.16
N ARG A 98 4.51 2.63 0.77
CA ARG A 98 4.88 3.17 2.10
C ARG A 98 5.07 4.68 2.08
N ILE A 99 5.74 5.21 1.06
CA ILE A 99 5.94 6.66 0.90
C ILE A 99 4.58 7.35 0.77
N ALA A 100 3.68 6.81 -0.06
CA ALA A 100 2.32 7.32 -0.19
C ALA A 100 1.56 7.32 1.15
N GLY A 101 1.68 6.26 1.95
CA GLY A 101 1.11 6.19 3.30
C GLY A 101 1.63 7.29 4.24
N ILE A 102 2.95 7.56 4.24
CA ILE A 102 3.54 8.65 5.05
C ILE A 102 2.99 10.01 4.60
N VAL A 103 2.89 10.24 3.29
CA VAL A 103 2.33 11.48 2.75
C VAL A 103 0.88 11.66 3.19
N LEU A 104 0.06 10.61 3.14
CA LEU A 104 -1.32 10.65 3.62
C LEU A 104 -1.43 10.99 5.10
N ILE A 105 -0.54 10.44 5.95
CA ILE A 105 -0.50 10.79 7.37
C ILE A 105 -0.18 12.28 7.56
N ALA A 106 0.82 12.81 6.85
CA ALA A 106 1.18 14.22 6.93
C ALA A 106 0.01 15.13 6.49
N VAL A 107 -0.68 14.77 5.40
CA VAL A 107 -1.88 15.48 4.93
C VAL A 107 -3.00 15.41 5.96
N GLY A 108 -3.24 14.25 6.58
CA GLY A 108 -4.27 14.09 7.62
C GLY A 108 -4.01 14.94 8.86
N ILE A 109 -2.74 15.07 9.28
CA ILE A 109 -2.34 15.97 10.36
C ILE A 109 -2.60 17.43 9.97
N TRP A 110 -2.21 17.83 8.76
CA TRP A 110 -2.43 19.19 8.26
C TRP A 110 -3.92 19.55 8.22
N VAL A 111 -4.75 18.67 7.66
CA VAL A 111 -6.21 18.85 7.59
C VAL A 111 -6.84 18.88 8.98
N GLY A 112 -6.38 18.04 9.91
CA GLY A 112 -6.92 18.03 11.27
C GLY A 112 -6.57 19.26 12.09
N LEU A 113 -5.50 19.98 11.76
CA LEU A 113 -5.01 21.15 12.51
C LEU A 113 -5.46 22.50 11.93
N ILE A 114 -6.06 22.51 10.73
CA ILE A 114 -6.55 23.73 10.05
C ILE A 114 -8.00 24.02 10.43
#